data_AF-A0A2V7PX10-F1
#
_entry.id   AF-A0A2V7PX10-F1
#
_cell.length_a   1.000
_cell.length_b   1.000
_cell.length_c   1.000
_cell.angle_alpha   90.00
_cell.angle_beta   90.00
_cell.angle_gamma   90.00
#
_symmetry.space_group_name_H-M   'P 1'
#
loop_
_entity.id
_entity.type
_entity.pdbx_description
1 polymer ?
#
loop_
_entity_poly.entity_id
_entity_poly.type
_entity_poly.pdbx_seq_one_letter_code
_entity_poly.pdbx_strand_id
1 'polypeptide(L)'
;MGAARAALADRGAGDRTKENAAQALRIYAARYVLASARLTPTYARQTGLACSACHTHFPELTPTGRAFKLNGYVFRRSESLEGKSPEGQQSLLLNLVAPVSLMFQTSYTSMKKALPGTQNGTVLFPDQLSLFTGGEITPHVGGFLQVTFDPQSGQLGVDNADFRFATHANLLSKRATLGLSLNNNPTVQDIWNSTPAWGFPYGSSAVAPTPGAATLVDGTLGQQVAGLTGYTMWNDRVYGEFGAYRSAPLGIQRPLDSTATGVIKGAAPYWRVAFPNVWGQNYLSVGTYGIAASVFPAGVVGPTNRFTDLAVDLAYMHSFGSNSFTLDGTWIHEKQTWTAGGAANPTNTLRTFRVPAARRMTA
;
A
#
# COMPACT_ATOMS: atom_id res chain seq x y z
N MET A 1 38.97 -57.95 18.78
CA MET A 1 37.54 -57.87 18.44
C MET A 1 37.00 -56.57 19.00
N GLY A 2 36.55 -55.68 18.12
CA GLY A 2 36.22 -54.30 18.45
C GLY A 2 34.73 -54.02 18.59
N ALA A 3 34.48 -52.78 19.01
CA ALA A 3 33.27 -51.96 18.90
C ALA A 3 32.01 -52.40 19.66
N ALA A 4 31.64 -51.60 20.68
CA ALA A 4 30.34 -50.93 20.82
C ALA A 4 30.16 -50.39 22.24
N ARG A 5 30.31 -49.07 22.44
CA ARG A 5 29.69 -48.31 23.57
C ARG A 5 29.98 -46.81 23.46
N ALA A 6 29.26 -46.12 22.57
CA ALA A 6 29.06 -44.66 22.64
C ALA A 6 28.01 -44.23 21.61
N ALA A 7 26.72 -44.47 21.86
CA ALA A 7 25.66 -43.94 20.98
C ALA A 7 24.26 -43.77 21.61
N LEU A 8 24.10 -43.82 22.94
CA LEU A 8 22.77 -43.85 23.57
C LEU A 8 22.44 -42.67 24.50
N ALA A 9 23.36 -41.73 24.75
CA ALA A 9 23.08 -40.59 25.63
C ALA A 9 22.62 -39.31 24.89
N ASP A 10 22.93 -39.16 23.59
CA ASP A 10 22.75 -37.90 22.86
C ASP A 10 21.36 -37.73 22.21
N ARG A 11 20.65 -38.83 21.96
CA ARG A 11 19.30 -38.79 21.35
C ARG A 11 18.23 -38.20 22.29
N GLY A 12 18.40 -38.38 23.60
CA GLY A 12 17.42 -37.95 24.60
C GLY A 12 17.48 -36.45 24.93
N ALA A 13 18.59 -35.77 24.69
CA ALA A 13 18.70 -34.32 24.92
C ALA A 13 18.08 -33.53 23.74
N GLY A 14 18.36 -33.96 22.51
CA GLY A 14 17.82 -33.38 21.28
C GLY A 14 16.29 -33.48 21.19
N ASP A 15 15.69 -34.62 21.58
CA ASP A 15 14.24 -34.79 21.58
C ASP A 15 13.54 -33.94 22.66
N ARG A 16 14.12 -33.83 23.86
CA ARG A 16 13.59 -32.95 24.93
C ARG A 16 13.66 -31.47 24.55
N THR A 17 14.70 -31.02 23.86
CA THR A 17 14.76 -29.64 23.33
C THR A 17 13.74 -29.38 22.21
N LYS A 18 13.46 -30.38 21.37
CA LYS A 18 12.45 -30.28 20.30
C LYS A 18 11.02 -30.29 20.85
N GLU A 19 10.75 -31.13 21.85
CA GLU A 19 9.47 -31.14 22.57
C GLU A 19 9.25 -29.81 23.28
N ASN A 20 10.26 -29.27 23.97
CA ASN A 20 10.16 -27.97 24.63
C ASN A 20 9.96 -26.82 23.64
N ALA A 21 10.62 -26.85 22.47
CA ALA A 21 10.42 -25.85 21.42
C ALA A 21 9.03 -25.96 20.77
N ALA A 22 8.56 -27.18 20.51
CA ALA A 22 7.22 -27.42 19.97
C ALA A 22 6.12 -27.05 20.97
N GLN A 23 6.34 -27.29 22.26
CA GLN A 23 5.41 -26.94 23.32
C GLN A 23 5.40 -25.44 23.58
N ALA A 24 6.57 -24.78 23.55
CA ALA A 24 6.67 -23.32 23.56
C ALA A 24 5.99 -22.69 22.34
N LEU A 25 6.15 -23.26 21.15
CA LEU A 25 5.48 -22.82 19.93
C LEU A 25 3.96 -23.01 20.00
N ARG A 26 3.49 -24.12 20.57
CA ARG A 26 2.04 -24.38 20.79
C ARG A 26 1.44 -23.44 21.83
N ILE A 27 2.13 -23.21 22.94
CA ILE A 27 1.70 -22.26 23.97
C ILE A 27 1.70 -20.84 23.41
N TYR A 28 2.71 -20.49 22.62
CA TYR A 28 2.80 -19.21 21.93
C TYR A 28 1.67 -19.06 20.89
N ALA A 29 1.43 -20.06 20.05
CA ALA A 29 0.34 -20.07 19.08
C ALA A 29 -1.03 -19.99 19.76
N ALA A 30 -1.25 -20.73 20.85
CA ALA A 30 -2.48 -20.68 21.62
C ALA A 30 -2.69 -19.31 22.28
N ARG A 31 -1.64 -18.72 22.87
CA ARG A 31 -1.69 -17.35 23.42
C ARG A 31 -1.89 -16.29 22.33
N TYR A 32 -1.31 -16.49 21.15
CA TYR A 32 -1.52 -15.63 19.99
C TYR A 32 -2.98 -15.68 19.51
N VAL A 33 -3.58 -16.87 19.41
CA VAL A 33 -5.00 -17.06 19.07
C VAL A 33 -5.92 -16.44 20.11
N LEU A 34 -5.62 -16.62 21.41
CA LEU A 34 -6.38 -16.01 22.51
C LEU A 34 -6.25 -14.48 22.56
N ALA A 35 -5.08 -13.91 22.23
CA ALA A 35 -4.90 -12.46 22.09
C ALA A 35 -5.56 -11.90 20.81
N SER A 36 -5.65 -12.71 19.76
CA SER A 36 -6.34 -12.41 18.49
C SER A 36 -7.87 -12.40 18.63
N ALA A 37 -8.42 -12.87 19.76
CA ALA A 37 -9.85 -12.81 20.05
C ALA A 37 -10.40 -11.37 20.14
N ARG A 38 -9.52 -10.36 20.13
CA ARG A 38 -9.86 -8.98 19.77
C ARG A 38 -9.33 -8.72 18.36
N LEU A 39 -10.20 -8.88 17.35
CA LEU A 39 -9.95 -8.66 15.92
C LEU A 39 -9.69 -7.17 15.59
N THR A 40 -8.79 -6.53 16.34
CA THR A 40 -8.47 -5.12 16.21
C THR A 40 -7.43 -4.96 15.10
N PRO A 41 -7.66 -4.11 14.08
CA PRO A 41 -6.68 -3.88 13.02
C PRO A 41 -5.31 -3.48 13.56
N THR A 42 -4.28 -3.74 12.77
CA THR A 42 -2.87 -3.56 13.12
C THR A 42 -2.54 -2.19 13.70
N TYR A 43 -2.93 -1.12 13.01
CA TYR A 43 -2.69 0.25 13.49
C TYR A 43 -3.55 0.64 14.68
N ALA A 44 -4.77 0.10 14.81
CA ALA A 44 -5.61 0.35 15.98
C ALA A 44 -5.01 -0.27 17.25
N ARG A 45 -4.30 -1.40 17.14
CA ARG A 45 -3.52 -1.97 18.26
C ARG A 45 -2.32 -1.09 18.64
N GLN A 46 -1.57 -0.59 17.65
CA GLN A 46 -0.40 0.26 17.88
C GLN A 46 -0.77 1.61 18.52
N THR A 47 -1.79 2.27 17.99
CA THR A 47 -2.19 3.62 18.39
C THR A 47 -3.17 3.63 19.57
N GLY A 48 -3.93 2.54 19.76
CA GLY A 48 -5.07 2.51 20.69
C GLY A 48 -6.28 3.31 20.21
N LEU A 49 -6.28 3.83 18.98
CA LEU A 49 -7.36 4.61 18.41
C LEU A 49 -8.40 3.72 17.72
N ALA A 50 -9.66 4.17 17.72
CA ALA A 50 -10.72 3.54 16.93
C ALA A 50 -10.46 3.75 15.42
N CYS A 51 -10.91 2.82 14.57
CA CYS A 51 -10.76 2.92 13.12
C CYS A 51 -11.31 4.25 12.58
N SER A 52 -12.40 4.73 13.16
CA SER A 52 -13.08 5.97 12.83
C SER A 52 -12.29 7.25 13.17
N ALA A 53 -11.24 7.14 13.99
CA ALA A 53 -10.31 8.23 14.23
C ALA A 53 -9.36 8.41 13.04
N CYS A 54 -9.02 7.34 12.32
CA CYS A 54 -8.10 7.37 11.17
C CYS A 54 -8.83 7.41 9.83
N HIS A 55 -10.02 6.82 9.73
CA HIS A 55 -10.79 6.71 8.48
C HIS A 55 -12.15 7.41 8.57
N THR A 56 -12.52 8.11 7.48
CA THR A 56 -13.91 8.52 7.22
C THR A 56 -14.70 7.30 6.74
N HIS A 57 -14.13 6.55 5.81
CA HIS A 57 -14.44 5.18 5.45
C HIS A 57 -13.18 4.61 4.79
N PHE A 58 -12.99 3.30 4.77
CA PHE A 58 -11.84 2.76 4.03
C PHE A 58 -12.04 2.99 2.52
N PRO A 59 -11.03 3.48 1.77
CA PRO A 59 -9.66 3.79 2.18
C PRO A 59 -9.41 5.25 2.61
N GLU A 60 -10.38 6.15 2.46
CA GLU A 60 -10.26 7.57 2.79
C GLU A 60 -9.84 7.85 4.25
N LEU A 61 -9.00 8.86 4.43
CA LEU A 61 -8.36 9.19 5.70
C LEU A 61 -8.93 10.48 6.32
N THR A 62 -9.03 10.48 7.65
CA THR A 62 -9.20 11.72 8.44
C THR A 62 -7.88 12.50 8.50
N PRO A 63 -7.86 13.75 9.00
CA PRO A 63 -6.61 14.46 9.28
C PRO A 63 -5.63 13.64 10.14
N THR A 64 -6.13 12.90 11.13
CA THR A 64 -5.33 12.01 11.98
C THR A 64 -4.72 10.86 11.17
N GLY A 65 -5.51 10.20 10.30
CA GLY A 65 -5.00 9.14 9.44
C GLY A 65 -3.94 9.63 8.45
N ARG A 66 -4.15 10.83 7.87
CA ARG A 66 -3.16 11.49 7.00
C ARG A 66 -1.88 11.81 7.75
N ALA A 67 -1.99 12.35 8.96
CA ALA A 67 -0.84 12.63 9.81
C ALA A 67 -0.08 11.35 10.17
N PHE A 68 -0.78 10.25 10.49
CA PHE A 68 -0.15 8.97 10.78
C PHE A 68 0.69 8.45 9.60
N LYS A 69 0.12 8.49 8.38
CA LYS A 69 0.81 8.09 7.14
C LYS A 69 1.98 9.02 6.80
N LEU A 70 1.79 10.34 6.91
CA LEU A 70 2.81 11.37 6.69
C LEU A 70 4.03 11.18 7.61
N ASN A 71 3.79 10.80 8.87
CA ASN A 71 4.82 10.55 9.87
C ASN A 71 5.37 9.11 9.82
N GLY A 72 5.13 8.36 8.75
CA GLY A 72 5.75 7.07 8.53
C GLY A 72 5.18 5.93 9.37
N TYR A 73 3.90 5.99 9.75
CA TYR A 73 3.19 4.92 10.49
C TYR A 73 3.71 4.65 11.91
N VAL A 74 4.33 5.64 12.57
CA VAL A 74 5.02 5.45 13.86
C VAL A 74 4.28 5.94 15.11
N PHE A 75 3.06 6.50 15.00
CA PHE A 75 2.34 6.94 16.21
C PHE A 75 2.07 5.77 17.16
N ARG A 76 2.35 5.93 18.45
CA ARG A 76 2.10 4.92 19.51
C ARG A 76 1.06 5.40 20.51
N ARG A 77 0.36 4.44 21.14
CA ARG A 77 -0.49 4.66 22.31
C ARG A 77 0.25 5.31 23.51
N SER A 78 1.57 5.18 23.58
CA SER A 78 2.37 5.44 24.80
C SER A 78 3.15 6.76 24.83
N GLU A 79 2.88 7.73 23.94
CA GLU A 79 3.21 9.14 24.27
C GLU A 79 2.35 9.66 25.47
N SER A 80 1.44 8.84 26.01
CA SER A 80 0.77 9.02 27.30
C SER A 80 1.18 8.01 28.40
N LEU A 81 2.16 7.12 28.18
CA LEU A 81 2.67 6.22 29.22
C LEU A 81 4.18 6.01 29.02
N GLU A 82 4.97 6.91 29.58
CA GLU A 82 6.38 6.64 29.90
C GLU A 82 6.44 5.46 30.89
N GLY A 83 6.48 4.24 30.37
CA GLY A 83 6.83 3.05 31.13
C GLY A 83 8.34 2.88 31.16
N LYS A 84 9.07 3.78 31.85
CA LYS A 84 10.45 3.50 32.24
C LYS A 84 10.43 2.37 33.26
N SER A 85 10.93 1.18 32.90
CA SER A 85 11.34 0.21 33.92
C SER A 85 12.68 0.67 34.53
N PRO A 86 12.98 0.32 35.80
CA PRO A 86 14.19 0.76 36.49
C PRO A 86 15.52 0.35 35.83
N GLU A 87 15.54 -0.63 34.91
CA GLU A 87 16.77 -1.12 34.28
C GLU A 87 17.07 -0.60 32.86
N GLY A 88 16.36 0.41 32.34
CA GLY A 88 16.78 1.12 31.12
C GLY A 88 16.84 0.29 29.82
N GLN A 89 16.31 -0.94 29.82
CA GLN A 89 16.20 -1.73 28.60
C GLN A 89 14.89 -1.43 27.89
N GLN A 90 14.97 -0.81 26.71
CA GLN A 90 13.86 -0.81 25.78
C GLN A 90 13.59 -2.26 25.37
N SER A 91 12.45 -2.79 25.83
CA SER A 91 11.93 -4.08 25.38
C SER A 91 11.55 -3.98 23.89
N LEU A 92 12.53 -4.15 23.01
CA LEU A 92 12.37 -4.32 21.57
C LEU A 92 11.50 -5.54 21.23
N LEU A 93 11.30 -6.45 22.20
CA LEU A 93 10.64 -7.75 22.02
C LEU A 93 9.10 -7.71 22.05
N LEU A 94 8.46 -6.67 22.60
CA LEU A 94 7.00 -6.61 22.66
C LEU A 94 6.34 -6.07 21.37
N ASN A 95 7.14 -5.56 20.44
CA ASN A 95 6.73 -5.14 19.09
C ASN A 95 7.12 -6.17 18.00
N LEU A 96 7.74 -7.30 18.37
CA LEU A 96 8.37 -8.24 17.42
C LEU A 96 7.37 -9.11 16.64
N VAL A 97 6.08 -9.06 16.99
CA VAL A 97 5.02 -9.66 16.17
C VAL A 97 4.29 -8.51 15.52
N ALA A 98 4.71 -8.17 14.30
CA ALA A 98 4.00 -7.19 13.49
C ALA A 98 2.52 -7.60 13.47
N PRO A 99 1.61 -6.78 14.00
CA PRO A 99 0.25 -7.23 14.17
C PRO A 99 -0.31 -7.54 12.78
N VAL A 100 -0.97 -8.67 12.64
CA VAL A 100 -1.57 -9.11 11.37
C VAL A 100 -3.07 -8.84 11.40
N SER A 101 -3.62 -8.35 10.30
CA SER A 101 -5.07 -8.23 10.06
C SER A 101 -5.42 -9.02 8.80
N LEU A 102 -6.60 -9.63 8.78
CA LEU A 102 -7.08 -10.43 7.66
C LEU A 102 -8.32 -9.77 7.07
N MET A 103 -8.42 -9.79 5.75
CA MET A 103 -9.60 -9.39 5.00
C MET A 103 -10.06 -10.57 4.15
N PHE A 104 -11.32 -10.92 4.32
CA PHE A 104 -12.01 -11.90 3.50
C PHE A 104 -13.00 -11.15 2.61
N GLN A 105 -12.78 -11.18 1.29
CA GLN A 105 -13.70 -10.59 0.32
C GLN A 105 -14.44 -11.70 -0.42
N THR A 106 -15.75 -11.53 -0.58
CA THR A 106 -16.61 -12.33 -1.45
C THR A 106 -17.32 -11.38 -2.39
N SER A 107 -17.67 -11.85 -3.58
CA SER A 107 -18.44 -11.03 -4.53
C SER A 107 -19.50 -11.83 -5.26
N TYR A 108 -20.55 -11.11 -5.66
CA TYR A 108 -21.52 -11.56 -6.65
C TYR A 108 -21.56 -10.52 -7.77
N THR A 109 -21.22 -10.94 -8.98
CA THR A 109 -21.14 -10.06 -10.14
C THR A 109 -22.14 -10.49 -11.19
N SER A 110 -23.04 -9.60 -11.58
CA SER A 110 -24.03 -9.82 -12.64
C SER A 110 -23.98 -8.66 -13.64
N MET A 111 -24.12 -8.99 -14.92
CA MET A 111 -24.10 -8.03 -16.01
C MET A 111 -25.48 -7.91 -16.64
N LYS A 112 -25.78 -6.74 -17.22
CA LYS A 112 -27.01 -6.54 -18.01
C LYS A 112 -27.11 -7.52 -19.18
N LYS A 113 -25.97 -7.86 -19.79
CA LYS A 113 -25.84 -8.87 -20.84
C LYS A 113 -24.65 -9.78 -20.49
N ALA A 114 -24.86 -11.09 -20.53
CA ALA A 114 -23.81 -12.07 -20.35
C ALA A 114 -22.69 -11.87 -21.39
N LEU A 115 -21.44 -12.17 -21.01
CA LEU A 115 -20.39 -12.33 -22.01
C LEU A 115 -20.72 -13.54 -22.90
N PRO A 116 -20.39 -13.50 -24.20
CA PRO A 116 -20.65 -14.63 -25.09
C PRO A 116 -20.04 -15.92 -24.56
N GLY A 117 -20.85 -16.98 -24.44
CA GLY A 117 -20.40 -18.29 -23.99
C GLY A 117 -20.14 -18.42 -22.48
N THR A 118 -20.51 -17.43 -21.65
CA THR A 118 -20.29 -17.49 -20.19
C THR A 118 -21.61 -17.48 -19.40
N GLN A 119 -21.55 -17.93 -18.15
CA GLN A 119 -22.61 -17.71 -17.16
C GLN A 119 -22.77 -16.20 -16.88
N ASN A 120 -24.00 -15.76 -16.62
CA ASN A 120 -24.28 -14.46 -16.01
C ASN A 120 -24.59 -14.64 -14.52
N GLY A 121 -24.10 -13.75 -13.66
CA GLY A 121 -24.19 -13.92 -12.21
C GLY A 121 -23.14 -14.92 -11.72
N THR A 122 -21.98 -14.41 -11.32
CA THR A 122 -20.86 -15.20 -10.81
C THR A 122 -20.66 -14.91 -9.33
N VAL A 123 -20.63 -15.95 -8.49
CA VAL A 123 -20.24 -15.85 -7.08
C VAL A 123 -18.77 -16.26 -6.97
N LEU A 124 -17.97 -15.45 -6.26
CA LEU A 124 -16.61 -15.79 -5.88
C LEU A 124 -16.51 -15.84 -4.36
N PHE A 125 -16.19 -17.01 -3.80
CA PHE A 125 -16.11 -17.24 -2.36
C PHE A 125 -14.85 -18.07 -2.00
N PRO A 126 -13.74 -17.41 -1.58
CA PRO A 126 -13.53 -15.96 -1.62
C PRO A 126 -13.29 -15.44 -3.04
N ASP A 127 -13.46 -14.14 -3.20
CA ASP A 127 -12.94 -13.35 -4.32
C ASP A 127 -11.48 -12.99 -4.06
N GLN A 128 -11.15 -12.58 -2.84
CA GLN A 128 -9.79 -12.31 -2.39
C GLN A 128 -9.63 -12.63 -0.90
N LEU A 129 -8.43 -13.06 -0.52
CA LEU A 129 -8.03 -13.18 0.88
C LEU A 129 -6.74 -12.37 1.09
N SER A 130 -6.84 -11.26 1.83
CA SER A 130 -5.70 -10.36 2.04
C SER A 130 -5.23 -10.38 3.49
N LEU A 131 -3.91 -10.35 3.64
CA LEU A 131 -3.20 -10.18 4.88
C LEU A 131 -2.59 -8.77 4.90
N PHE A 132 -2.95 -8.00 5.92
CA PHE A 132 -2.41 -6.67 6.16
C PHE A 132 -1.50 -6.69 7.38
N THR A 133 -0.32 -6.13 7.25
CA THR A 133 0.58 -5.89 8.37
C THR A 133 1.33 -4.58 8.18
N GLY A 134 2.03 -4.15 9.22
CA GLY A 134 2.70 -2.86 9.23
C GLY A 134 2.76 -2.29 10.63
N GLY A 135 3.14 -1.02 10.69
CA GLY A 135 3.30 -0.27 11.92
C GLY A 135 4.71 0.24 12.06
N GLU A 136 5.02 0.68 13.27
CA GLU A 136 6.35 1.15 13.61
C GLU A 136 7.35 -0.01 13.66
N ILE A 137 8.48 0.18 12.97
CA ILE A 137 9.66 -0.68 13.01
C ILE A 137 10.74 -0.05 13.90
N THR A 138 10.96 1.26 13.73
CA THR A 138 11.84 2.10 14.58
C THR A 138 11.14 3.45 14.83
N PRO A 139 11.63 4.31 15.75
CA PRO A 139 11.01 5.61 16.04
C PRO A 139 10.81 6.53 14.83
N HIS A 140 11.58 6.31 13.75
CA HIS A 140 11.47 7.08 12.51
C HIS A 140 11.10 6.24 11.30
N VAL A 141 10.93 4.93 11.45
CA VAL A 141 10.64 4.03 10.33
C VAL A 141 9.44 3.17 10.64
N GLY A 142 8.46 3.15 9.74
CA GLY A 142 7.34 2.22 9.79
C GLY A 142 6.87 1.85 8.39
N GLY A 143 5.78 1.10 8.30
CA GLY A 143 5.27 0.73 7.00
C GLY A 143 3.88 0.11 6.98
N PHE A 144 3.50 -0.26 5.75
CA PHE A 144 2.28 -0.93 5.36
C PHE A 144 2.64 -2.03 4.37
N LEU A 145 2.07 -3.23 4.56
CA LEU A 145 2.22 -4.36 3.66
C LEU A 145 0.87 -5.07 3.52
N GLN A 146 0.44 -5.25 2.28
CA GLN A 146 -0.71 -6.04 1.87
C GLN A 146 -0.23 -7.20 1.00
N VAL A 147 -0.55 -8.41 1.42
CA VAL A 147 -0.33 -9.64 0.66
C VAL A 147 -1.68 -10.27 0.39
N THR A 148 -2.01 -10.57 -0.86
CA THR A 148 -3.30 -11.13 -1.23
C THR A 148 -3.14 -12.46 -1.93
N PHE A 149 -3.93 -13.43 -1.50
CA PHE A 149 -4.19 -14.64 -2.24
C PHE A 149 -5.35 -14.39 -3.21
N ASP A 150 -5.07 -14.57 -4.50
CA ASP A 150 -6.07 -14.58 -5.56
C ASP A 150 -6.46 -16.04 -5.87
N PRO A 151 -7.69 -16.48 -5.51
CA PRO A 151 -8.16 -17.83 -5.77
C PRO A 151 -8.28 -18.18 -7.25
N GLN A 152 -8.37 -17.19 -8.15
CA GLN A 152 -8.53 -17.45 -9.58
C GLN A 152 -7.21 -17.88 -10.22
N SER A 153 -6.12 -17.18 -9.90
CA SER A 153 -4.77 -17.57 -10.36
C SER A 153 -4.11 -18.62 -9.44
N GLY A 154 -4.59 -18.78 -8.21
CA GLY A 154 -3.99 -19.62 -7.19
C GLY A 154 -2.66 -19.05 -6.64
N GLN A 155 -2.41 -17.75 -6.84
CA GLN A 155 -1.14 -17.11 -6.51
C GLN A 155 -1.25 -16.16 -5.32
N LEU A 156 -0.12 -15.95 -4.64
CA LEU A 156 0.07 -14.90 -3.65
C LEU A 156 0.79 -13.71 -4.30
N GLY A 157 0.20 -12.53 -4.18
CA GLY A 157 0.78 -11.27 -4.66
C GLY A 157 1.09 -10.31 -3.49
N VAL A 158 2.14 -9.51 -3.64
CA VAL A 158 2.34 -8.33 -2.78
C VAL A 158 1.68 -7.16 -3.46
N ASP A 159 0.40 -6.92 -3.16
CA ASP A 159 -0.40 -5.88 -3.82
C ASP A 159 0.20 -4.50 -3.57
N ASN A 160 0.44 -4.20 -2.29
CA ASN A 160 0.87 -2.90 -1.84
C ASN A 160 1.88 -3.03 -0.70
N ALA A 161 3.03 -2.39 -0.86
CA ALA A 161 4.04 -2.18 0.17
C ALA A 161 4.40 -0.69 0.18
N ASP A 162 4.44 -0.09 1.37
CA ASP A 162 4.91 1.29 1.59
C ASP A 162 5.66 1.36 2.91
N PHE A 163 6.99 1.48 2.84
CA PHE A 163 7.87 1.66 3.99
C PHE A 163 8.40 3.07 4.00
N ARG A 164 8.33 3.73 5.15
CA ARG A 164 8.65 5.15 5.26
C ARG A 164 9.63 5.43 6.36
N PHE A 165 10.57 6.31 6.04
CA PHE A 165 11.31 7.08 7.03
C PHE A 165 10.70 8.47 7.15
N ALA A 166 10.50 8.99 8.36
CA ALA A 166 10.02 10.34 8.58
C ALA A 166 10.74 11.03 9.76
N THR A 167 11.11 12.29 9.55
CA THR A 167 11.69 13.17 10.57
C THR A 167 11.16 14.59 10.42
N HIS A 168 11.54 15.47 11.33
CA HIS A 168 11.12 16.87 11.35
C HIS A 168 12.31 17.80 11.39
N ALA A 169 12.21 18.91 10.67
CA ALA A 169 13.20 19.98 10.68
C ALA A 169 12.51 21.34 10.57
N ASN A 170 13.25 22.42 10.83
CA ASN A 170 12.81 23.76 10.48
C ASN A 170 13.48 24.17 9.17
N LEU A 171 12.67 24.42 8.14
CA LEU A 171 13.11 24.89 6.82
C LEU A 171 12.49 26.26 6.56
N LEU A 172 13.34 27.27 6.30
CA LEU A 172 12.90 28.67 6.11
C LEU A 172 12.04 29.18 7.27
N SER A 173 12.46 28.90 8.51
CA SER A 173 11.75 29.25 9.76
C SER A 173 10.34 28.67 9.89
N LYS A 174 9.99 27.64 9.11
CA LYS A 174 8.74 26.89 9.24
C LYS A 174 9.01 25.42 9.51
N ARG A 175 8.10 24.76 10.23
CA ARG A 175 8.16 23.32 10.45
C ARG A 175 8.01 22.58 9.11
N ALA A 176 8.84 21.57 8.92
CA ALA A 176 8.75 20.64 7.81
C ALA A 176 8.83 19.20 8.30
N THR A 177 7.95 18.33 7.80
CA THR A 177 8.20 16.89 7.83
C THR A 177 9.06 16.55 6.63
N LEU A 178 10.14 15.81 6.82
CA LEU A 178 11.00 15.29 5.75
C LEU A 178 10.94 13.78 5.80
N GLY A 179 10.71 13.13 4.66
CA GLY A 179 10.60 11.68 4.63
C GLY A 179 11.05 11.05 3.32
N LEU A 180 11.21 9.72 3.39
CA LEU A 180 11.46 8.84 2.26
C LEU A 180 10.37 7.76 2.24
N SER A 181 9.88 7.39 1.07
CA SER A 181 8.98 6.25 0.86
C SER A 181 9.61 5.26 -0.10
N LEU A 182 9.70 3.99 0.31
CA LEU A 182 10.02 2.85 -0.52
C LEU A 182 8.73 2.05 -0.72
N ASN A 183 8.25 1.98 -1.96
CA ASN A 183 6.97 1.35 -2.27
C ASN A 183 6.97 0.61 -3.62
N ASN A 184 5.99 -0.27 -3.85
CA ASN A 184 5.90 -1.11 -5.06
C ASN A 184 4.74 -0.75 -6.00
N ASN A 185 4.07 0.38 -5.76
CA ASN A 185 2.90 0.79 -6.51
C ASN A 185 2.81 2.33 -6.51
N PRO A 186 3.07 3.01 -7.65
CA PRO A 186 2.94 4.45 -7.74
C PRO A 186 1.63 4.94 -7.16
N THR A 187 1.69 5.98 -6.35
CA THR A 187 0.56 6.62 -5.66
C THR A 187 0.04 5.88 -4.40
N VAL A 188 0.56 4.70 -4.06
CA VAL A 188 0.22 4.03 -2.78
C VAL A 188 0.64 4.89 -1.58
N GLN A 189 1.65 5.71 -1.77
CA GLN A 189 2.19 6.61 -0.77
C GLN A 189 1.42 7.95 -0.65
N ASP A 190 0.38 8.18 -1.45
CA ASP A 190 -0.42 9.39 -1.33
C ASP A 190 -1.07 9.50 0.07
N ILE A 191 -0.92 10.64 0.74
CA ILE A 191 -1.50 10.83 2.07
C ILE A 191 -2.98 11.19 2.03
N TRP A 192 -3.54 11.59 0.89
CA TRP A 192 -4.96 11.90 0.76
C TRP A 192 -5.81 10.72 0.31
N ASN A 193 -5.18 9.72 -0.32
CA ASN A 193 -5.82 8.58 -0.99
C ASN A 193 -6.77 9.03 -2.13
N SER A 194 -6.52 10.19 -2.74
CA SER A 194 -7.27 10.73 -3.88
C SER A 194 -6.72 10.28 -5.24
N THR A 195 -5.62 9.54 -5.24
CA THR A 195 -4.89 9.06 -6.41
C THR A 195 -5.10 7.54 -6.67
N PRO A 196 -4.78 7.01 -7.87
CA PRO A 196 -5.20 5.67 -8.33
C PRO A 196 -5.03 4.50 -7.37
N ALA A 197 -3.90 4.35 -6.67
CA ALA A 197 -3.66 3.17 -5.83
C ALA A 197 -4.69 2.98 -4.70
N TRP A 198 -5.36 4.06 -4.29
CA TRP A 198 -6.45 4.05 -3.30
C TRP A 198 -7.76 4.61 -3.86
N GLY A 199 -7.82 4.85 -5.17
CA GLY A 199 -8.95 5.49 -5.82
C GLY A 199 -10.13 4.56 -6.02
N PHE A 200 -11.29 5.14 -6.31
CA PHE A 200 -12.48 4.39 -6.70
C PHE A 200 -12.26 3.63 -8.03
N PRO A 201 -12.79 2.40 -8.20
CA PRO A 201 -13.55 1.62 -7.22
C PRO A 201 -12.66 1.07 -6.10
N TYR A 202 -13.07 1.27 -4.85
CA TYR A 202 -12.30 0.86 -3.65
C TYR A 202 -12.22 -0.66 -3.44
N GLY A 203 -13.00 -1.41 -4.23
CA GLY A 203 -12.99 -2.86 -4.33
C GLY A 203 -13.79 -3.25 -5.56
N SER A 204 -13.34 -4.28 -6.27
CA SER A 204 -14.00 -4.82 -7.45
C SER A 204 -13.91 -6.35 -7.47
N SER A 205 -14.82 -6.97 -8.19
CA SER A 205 -14.76 -8.41 -8.45
C SER A 205 -13.76 -8.72 -9.56
N ALA A 206 -13.01 -9.81 -9.43
CA ALA A 206 -12.07 -10.24 -10.47
C ALA A 206 -12.74 -10.59 -11.82
N VAL A 207 -14.06 -10.80 -11.84
CA VAL A 207 -14.84 -11.03 -13.07
C VAL A 207 -15.66 -9.80 -13.51
N ALA A 208 -15.54 -8.66 -12.82
CA ALA A 208 -16.19 -7.43 -13.25
C ALA A 208 -15.45 -6.84 -14.47
N PRO A 209 -16.14 -6.50 -15.56
CA PRO A 209 -15.50 -5.83 -16.69
C PRO A 209 -14.89 -4.49 -16.28
N THR A 210 -13.64 -4.25 -16.68
CA THR A 210 -12.94 -2.97 -16.53
C THR A 210 -12.58 -2.38 -17.90
N PRO A 211 -12.31 -1.07 -18.00
CA PRO A 211 -11.76 -0.50 -19.23
C PRO A 211 -10.47 -1.21 -19.64
N GLY A 212 -10.38 -1.65 -20.90
CA GLY A 212 -9.20 -2.38 -21.41
C GLY A 212 -7.94 -1.51 -21.60
N ALA A 213 -8.07 -0.19 -21.47
CA ALA A 213 -6.96 0.75 -21.52
C ALA A 213 -6.95 1.59 -20.22
N ALA A 214 -5.77 1.80 -19.67
CA ALA A 214 -5.52 2.65 -18.52
C ALA A 214 -4.23 3.47 -18.75
N THR A 215 -4.16 4.66 -18.17
CA THR A 215 -2.92 5.46 -18.15
C THR A 215 -1.87 4.76 -17.31
N LEU A 216 -0.58 4.96 -17.57
CA LEU A 216 0.51 4.23 -16.90
C LEU A 216 0.45 4.31 -15.37
N VAL A 217 0.20 5.49 -14.81
CA VAL A 217 0.12 5.74 -13.35
C VAL A 217 -1.14 5.13 -12.72
N ASP A 218 -2.12 4.73 -13.52
CA ASP A 218 -3.44 4.25 -13.08
C ASP A 218 -3.45 2.73 -12.95
N GLY A 219 -2.73 2.23 -11.94
CA GLY A 219 -2.70 0.82 -11.56
C GLY A 219 -1.85 -0.11 -12.44
N THR A 220 -1.40 0.33 -13.62
CA THR A 220 -0.68 -0.56 -14.56
C THR A 220 0.72 -0.96 -14.10
N LEU A 221 1.32 -0.19 -13.19
CA LEU A 221 2.66 -0.46 -12.64
C LEU A 221 2.63 -1.20 -11.30
N GLY A 222 1.46 -1.34 -10.66
CA GLY A 222 1.34 -2.02 -9.37
C GLY A 222 1.91 -3.44 -9.43
N GLN A 223 2.65 -3.84 -8.39
CA GLN A 223 3.33 -5.15 -8.29
C GLN A 223 4.47 -5.39 -9.30
N GLN A 224 4.66 -4.50 -10.29
CA GLN A 224 5.67 -4.62 -11.35
C GLN A 224 6.90 -3.74 -11.10
N VAL A 225 6.83 -2.84 -10.12
CA VAL A 225 7.89 -1.85 -9.86
C VAL A 225 8.30 -1.79 -8.40
N ALA A 226 9.48 -1.24 -8.15
CA ALA A 226 9.87 -0.69 -6.86
C ALA A 226 10.28 0.77 -7.07
N GLY A 227 9.88 1.65 -6.16
CA GLY A 227 10.17 3.08 -6.23
C GLY A 227 10.64 3.64 -4.90
N LEU A 228 11.52 4.63 -5.01
CA LEU A 228 12.01 5.41 -3.87
C LEU A 228 11.68 6.88 -4.14
N THR A 229 10.94 7.50 -3.24
CA THR A 229 10.59 8.92 -3.30
C THR A 229 11.02 9.64 -2.02
N GLY A 230 11.40 10.90 -2.15
CA GLY A 230 11.55 11.82 -1.03
C GLY A 230 10.36 12.77 -0.98
N TYR A 231 9.81 13.00 0.20
CA TYR A 231 8.64 13.85 0.39
C TYR A 231 8.84 14.86 1.53
N THR A 232 8.07 15.95 1.46
CA THR A 232 7.99 16.96 2.51
C THR A 232 6.58 17.48 2.68
N MET A 233 6.20 17.79 3.92
CA MET A 233 5.07 18.67 4.23
C MET A 233 5.63 19.92 4.89
N TRP A 234 5.60 21.05 4.19
CA TRP A 234 6.13 22.33 4.66
C TRP A 234 5.01 23.23 5.17
N ASN A 235 5.13 23.64 6.43
CA ASN A 235 4.22 24.57 7.11
C ASN A 235 2.73 24.15 7.03
N ASP A 236 2.45 22.85 6.98
CA ASP A 236 1.10 22.27 6.81
C ASP A 236 0.32 22.81 5.60
N ARG A 237 1.03 23.34 4.58
CA ARG A 237 0.44 24.06 3.44
C ARG A 237 0.94 23.59 2.08
N VAL A 238 2.14 23.04 2.01
CA VAL A 238 2.73 22.57 0.75
C VAL A 238 3.30 21.19 0.96
N TYR A 239 2.72 20.22 0.28
CA TYR A 239 3.30 18.89 0.14
C TYR A 239 4.02 18.80 -1.19
N GLY A 240 5.23 18.26 -1.16
CA GLY A 240 6.01 17.96 -2.35
C GLY A 240 6.64 16.60 -2.22
N GLU A 241 6.65 15.84 -3.31
CA GLU A 241 7.28 14.53 -3.39
C GLU A 241 7.86 14.32 -4.77
N PHE A 242 9.06 13.74 -4.82
CA PHE A 242 9.75 13.41 -6.06
C PHE A 242 10.56 12.13 -5.89
N GLY A 243 10.66 11.35 -6.96
CA GLY A 243 11.50 10.16 -6.99
C GLY A 243 11.39 9.43 -8.30
N ALA A 244 11.65 8.12 -8.27
CA ALA A 244 11.53 7.31 -9.48
C ALA A 244 11.20 5.85 -9.16
N TYR A 245 10.65 5.18 -10.17
CA TYR A 245 10.29 3.77 -10.15
C TYR A 245 11.12 2.96 -11.14
N ARG A 246 11.43 1.72 -10.82
CA ARG A 246 12.11 0.77 -11.72
C ARG A 246 11.37 -0.56 -11.72
N SER A 247 11.37 -1.25 -12.87
CA SER A 247 10.82 -2.60 -12.95
C SER A 247 11.47 -3.52 -11.94
N ALA A 248 10.65 -4.10 -11.09
CA ALA A 248 11.01 -5.05 -10.05
C ALA A 248 9.88 -6.07 -9.83
N PRO A 249 9.38 -6.73 -10.89
CA PRO A 249 8.30 -7.71 -10.77
C PRO A 249 8.71 -8.84 -9.82
N LEU A 250 7.72 -9.32 -9.08
CA LEU A 250 7.84 -10.45 -8.17
C LEU A 250 7.40 -11.75 -8.88
N GLY A 251 7.94 -12.89 -8.43
CA GLY A 251 7.52 -14.20 -8.93
C GLY A 251 8.05 -14.60 -10.31
N ILE A 252 8.99 -13.84 -10.89
CA ILE A 252 9.60 -14.17 -12.20
C ILE A 252 11.12 -14.35 -12.12
N GLN A 253 11.70 -15.01 -13.12
CA GLN A 253 13.15 -15.20 -13.23
C GLN A 253 13.87 -13.84 -13.37
N ARG A 254 15.02 -13.70 -12.69
CA ARG A 254 15.83 -12.48 -12.68
C ARG A 254 17.32 -12.82 -12.85
N PRO A 255 18.13 -11.96 -13.48
CA PRO A 255 17.80 -10.64 -14.04
C PRO A 255 16.80 -10.72 -15.20
N LEU A 256 16.05 -9.64 -15.45
CA LEU A 256 15.13 -9.56 -16.58
C LEU A 256 15.91 -9.66 -17.89
N ASP A 257 15.43 -10.48 -18.82
CA ASP A 257 16.09 -10.75 -20.09
C ASP A 257 15.16 -10.53 -21.29
N SER A 258 15.48 -11.10 -22.44
CA SER A 258 14.68 -11.01 -23.67
C SER A 258 13.24 -11.55 -23.55
N THR A 259 12.93 -12.33 -22.51
CA THR A 259 11.60 -12.90 -22.28
C THR A 259 10.68 -11.98 -21.49
N ALA A 260 11.22 -10.93 -20.87
CA ALA A 260 10.43 -9.96 -20.10
C ALA A 260 9.56 -9.08 -21.01
N THR A 261 8.48 -8.52 -20.47
CA THR A 261 7.60 -7.57 -21.16
C THR A 261 7.34 -6.37 -20.27
N GLY A 262 7.04 -5.21 -20.87
CA GLY A 262 6.69 -4.00 -20.12
C GLY A 262 7.80 -3.47 -19.21
N VAL A 263 9.08 -3.65 -19.59
CA VAL A 263 10.21 -3.28 -18.73
C VAL A 263 10.54 -1.79 -18.85
N ILE A 264 10.59 -1.07 -17.74
CA ILE A 264 11.03 0.33 -17.68
C ILE A 264 12.52 0.40 -18.02
N LYS A 265 12.85 1.21 -19.03
CA LYS A 265 14.23 1.55 -19.37
C LYS A 265 14.81 2.50 -18.33
N GLY A 266 15.69 1.96 -17.48
CA GLY A 266 16.34 2.74 -16.42
C GLY A 266 15.40 2.97 -15.23
N ALA A 267 14.78 4.15 -15.19
CA ALA A 267 13.82 4.52 -14.15
C ALA A 267 12.75 5.48 -14.70
N ALA A 268 11.56 5.44 -14.12
CA ALA A 268 10.42 6.29 -14.44
C ALA A 268 10.30 7.38 -13.36
N PRO A 269 10.68 8.65 -13.63
CA PRO A 269 10.51 9.75 -12.68
C PRO A 269 9.03 9.96 -12.33
N TYR A 270 8.79 10.20 -11.04
CA TYR A 270 7.48 10.44 -10.44
C TYR A 270 7.52 11.74 -9.63
N TRP A 271 6.40 12.46 -9.60
CA TRP A 271 6.22 13.62 -8.74
C TRP A 271 4.80 13.71 -8.18
N ARG A 272 4.68 14.41 -7.04
CA ARG A 272 3.42 14.86 -6.47
C ARG A 272 3.59 16.20 -5.77
N VAL A 273 2.66 17.12 -5.99
CA VAL A 273 2.59 18.40 -5.29
C VAL A 273 1.14 18.61 -4.88
N ALA A 274 0.91 19.03 -3.64
CA ALA A 274 -0.44 19.28 -3.14
C ALA A 274 -0.49 20.43 -2.16
N PHE A 275 -1.62 21.13 -2.16
CA PHE A 275 -1.85 22.36 -1.41
C PHE A 275 -3.07 22.18 -0.48
N PRO A 276 -2.86 21.64 0.73
CA PRO A 276 -3.92 21.56 1.73
C PRO A 276 -4.27 22.94 2.30
N ASN A 277 -5.56 23.15 2.53
CA ASN A 277 -6.12 24.30 3.21
C ASN A 277 -7.24 23.87 4.15
N VAL A 278 -7.30 24.53 5.32
CA VAL A 278 -8.32 24.27 6.35
C VAL A 278 -9.02 25.56 6.70
N TRP A 279 -10.35 25.56 6.67
CA TRP A 279 -11.16 26.71 7.09
C TRP A 279 -12.45 26.25 7.76
N GLY A 280 -12.66 26.68 9.01
CA GLY A 280 -13.77 26.20 9.82
C GLY A 280 -13.78 24.66 9.89
N GLN A 281 -14.88 24.05 9.43
CA GLN A 281 -15.06 22.60 9.40
C GLN A 281 -14.67 21.95 8.05
N ASN A 282 -14.03 22.71 7.16
CA ASN A 282 -13.69 22.29 5.82
C ASN A 282 -12.19 22.02 5.70
N TYR A 283 -11.86 20.97 4.97
CA TYR A 283 -10.52 20.63 4.53
C TYR A 283 -10.55 20.44 3.02
N LEU A 284 -9.65 21.09 2.30
CA LEU A 284 -9.45 20.87 0.87
C LEU A 284 -7.98 20.69 0.59
N SER A 285 -7.65 19.66 -0.18
CA SER A 285 -6.37 19.56 -0.86
C SER A 285 -6.62 19.64 -2.36
N VAL A 286 -5.82 20.43 -3.06
CA VAL A 286 -5.74 20.41 -4.53
C VAL A 286 -4.31 20.09 -4.90
N GLY A 287 -4.12 19.17 -5.83
CA GLY A 287 -2.81 18.67 -6.17
C GLY A 287 -2.61 18.35 -7.64
N THR A 288 -1.37 18.03 -7.96
CA THR A 288 -0.94 17.47 -9.23
C THR A 288 0.05 16.35 -8.96
N TYR A 289 0.04 15.33 -9.81
CA TYR A 289 0.99 14.24 -9.76
C TYR A 289 1.20 13.72 -11.18
N GLY A 290 2.21 12.88 -11.35
CA GLY A 290 2.46 12.27 -12.64
C GLY A 290 3.68 11.37 -12.66
N ILE A 291 3.84 10.70 -13.79
CA ILE A 291 4.97 9.81 -14.05
C ILE A 291 5.35 9.90 -15.52
N ALA A 292 6.63 9.74 -15.82
CA ALA A 292 7.09 9.58 -17.21
C ALA A 292 7.96 8.33 -17.32
N ALA A 293 7.74 7.50 -18.33
CA ALA A 293 8.50 6.28 -18.52
C ALA A 293 8.82 6.04 -19.99
N SER A 294 9.98 5.42 -20.24
CA SER A 294 10.26 4.72 -21.49
C SER A 294 10.22 3.22 -21.18
N VAL A 295 9.47 2.46 -21.95
CA VAL A 295 9.15 1.06 -21.67
C VAL A 295 9.52 0.21 -22.88
N PHE A 296 10.28 -0.85 -22.66
CA PHE A 296 10.48 -1.92 -23.63
C PHE A 296 9.20 -2.76 -23.69
N PRO A 297 8.51 -2.83 -24.84
CA PRO A 297 7.33 -3.69 -24.94
C PRO A 297 7.70 -5.18 -24.79
N ALA A 298 8.88 -5.56 -25.27
CA ALA A 298 9.45 -6.90 -25.13
C ALA A 298 10.96 -6.81 -24.90
N GLY A 299 11.49 -7.70 -24.05
CA GLY A 299 12.87 -7.75 -23.63
C GLY A 299 13.33 -6.55 -22.80
N VAL A 300 14.65 -6.34 -22.82
CA VAL A 300 15.33 -5.28 -22.06
C VAL A 300 16.26 -4.41 -22.92
N VAL A 301 16.19 -4.58 -24.25
CA VAL A 301 16.99 -3.88 -25.26
C VAL A 301 16.14 -3.51 -26.47
N GLY A 302 16.60 -2.55 -27.27
CA GLY A 302 15.91 -2.12 -28.50
C GLY A 302 15.09 -0.83 -28.33
N PRO A 303 14.12 -0.58 -29.23
CA PRO A 303 13.28 0.61 -29.17
C PRO A 303 12.29 0.55 -28.00
N THR A 304 11.90 1.71 -27.49
CA THR A 304 10.96 1.84 -26.35
C THR A 304 9.76 2.69 -26.71
N ASN A 305 8.62 2.39 -26.10
CA ASN A 305 7.46 3.28 -26.12
C ASN A 305 7.54 4.26 -24.95
N ARG A 306 7.10 5.50 -25.16
CA ARG A 306 7.18 6.56 -24.15
C ARG A 306 5.78 6.92 -23.67
N PHE A 307 5.63 7.01 -22.36
CA PHE A 307 4.39 7.36 -21.67
C PHE A 307 4.68 8.57 -20.78
N THR A 308 3.75 9.50 -20.71
CA THR A 308 3.86 10.68 -19.84
C THR A 308 2.48 11.03 -19.34
N ASP A 309 2.31 10.85 -18.04
CA ASP A 309 1.05 11.09 -17.33
C ASP A 309 1.17 12.39 -16.56
N LEU A 310 0.22 13.28 -16.81
CA LEU A 310 0.01 14.51 -16.07
C LEU A 310 -1.38 14.45 -15.44
N ALA A 311 -1.45 14.61 -14.13
CA ALA A 311 -2.71 14.51 -13.40
C ALA A 311 -2.93 15.69 -12.47
N VAL A 312 -4.20 15.97 -12.18
CA VAL A 312 -4.65 16.85 -11.11
C VAL A 312 -5.63 16.09 -10.23
N ASP A 313 -5.61 16.37 -8.94
CA ASP A 313 -6.52 15.77 -7.97
C ASP A 313 -7.05 16.80 -6.97
N LEU A 314 -8.18 16.44 -6.36
CA LEU A 314 -8.78 17.15 -5.26
C LEU A 314 -9.22 16.15 -4.19
N ALA A 315 -9.09 16.56 -2.93
CA ALA A 315 -9.64 15.84 -1.79
C ALA A 315 -10.33 16.83 -0.85
N TYR A 316 -11.65 16.74 -0.74
CA TYR A 316 -12.46 17.63 0.08
C TYR A 316 -13.15 16.87 1.20
N MET A 317 -13.15 17.44 2.40
CA MET A 317 -13.87 16.92 3.54
C MET A 317 -14.56 18.06 4.29
N HIS A 318 -15.85 17.88 4.57
CA HIS A 318 -16.62 18.71 5.48
C HIS A 318 -17.02 17.90 6.71
N SER A 319 -16.62 18.34 7.90
CA SER A 319 -17.00 17.73 9.17
C SER A 319 -18.22 18.42 9.77
N PHE A 320 -19.12 17.67 10.41
CA PHE A 320 -20.28 18.23 11.12
C PHE A 320 -20.65 17.31 12.29
N GLY A 321 -20.32 17.75 13.50
CA GLY A 321 -20.39 16.90 14.69
C GLY A 321 -19.47 15.67 14.53
N SER A 322 -20.01 14.48 14.76
CA SER A 322 -19.33 13.20 14.57
C SER A 322 -19.40 12.65 13.13
N ASN A 323 -20.03 13.39 12.23
CA ASN A 323 -20.29 13.01 10.84
C ASN A 323 -19.35 13.74 9.87
N SER A 324 -19.29 13.25 8.64
CA SER A 324 -18.54 13.94 7.57
C SER A 324 -19.11 13.66 6.19
N PHE A 325 -18.83 14.57 5.27
CA PHE A 325 -19.01 14.42 3.84
C PHE A 325 -17.64 14.53 3.17
N THR A 326 -17.35 13.65 2.22
CA THR A 326 -16.11 13.67 1.43
C THR A 326 -16.41 13.67 -0.06
N LEU A 327 -15.55 14.34 -0.81
CA LEU A 327 -15.55 14.40 -2.26
C LEU A 327 -14.10 14.37 -2.72
N ASP A 328 -13.74 13.31 -3.42
CA ASP A 328 -12.43 13.21 -4.06
C ASP A 328 -12.59 13.29 -5.56
N GLY A 329 -11.52 13.67 -6.26
CA GLY A 329 -11.54 13.76 -7.70
C GLY A 329 -10.14 13.61 -8.27
N THR A 330 -10.02 12.89 -9.38
CA THR A 330 -8.78 12.80 -10.14
C THR A 330 -9.04 12.87 -11.62
N TRP A 331 -8.20 13.63 -12.32
CA TRP A 331 -8.13 13.68 -13.77
C TRP A 331 -6.70 13.40 -14.21
N ILE A 332 -6.52 12.43 -15.10
CA ILE A 332 -5.22 12.00 -15.61
C ILE A 332 -5.25 12.15 -17.13
N HIS A 333 -4.20 12.74 -17.68
CA HIS A 333 -3.93 12.79 -19.11
C HIS A 333 -2.60 12.12 -19.41
N GLU A 334 -2.64 11.04 -20.20
CA GLU A 334 -1.44 10.39 -20.69
C GLU A 334 -1.22 10.74 -22.16
N LYS A 335 0.03 11.09 -22.48
CA LYS A 335 0.54 11.11 -23.84
C LYS A 335 1.41 9.88 -24.09
N GLN A 336 1.05 9.12 -25.12
CA GLN A 336 1.79 7.94 -25.56
C GLN A 336 2.53 8.24 -26.86
N THR A 337 3.78 7.80 -26.97
CA THR A 337 4.57 7.80 -28.21
C THR A 337 5.06 6.39 -28.49
N TRP A 338 4.63 5.83 -29.61
CA TRP A 338 4.88 4.46 -30.01
C TRP A 338 6.00 4.42 -31.04
N THR A 339 7.23 4.16 -30.59
CA THR A 339 8.39 4.00 -31.48
C THR A 339 8.79 2.53 -31.67
N ALA A 340 8.24 1.63 -30.84
CA ALA A 340 8.42 0.19 -30.92
C ALA A 340 7.10 -0.50 -31.31
N GLY A 341 7.19 -1.60 -32.07
CA GLY A 341 6.05 -2.50 -32.29
C GLY A 341 5.09 -2.13 -33.42
N GLY A 342 5.47 -1.23 -34.34
CA GLY A 342 4.71 -1.00 -35.59
C GLY A 342 3.30 -0.45 -35.39
N ALA A 343 3.08 0.38 -34.37
CA ALA A 343 1.77 0.95 -34.06
C ALA A 343 1.23 1.75 -35.26
N ALA A 344 -0.06 1.56 -35.57
CA ALA A 344 -0.74 2.30 -36.64
C ALA A 344 -0.76 3.82 -36.39
N ASN A 345 -0.77 4.23 -35.11
CA ASN A 345 -0.67 5.62 -34.70
C ASN A 345 0.63 5.82 -33.89
N PRO A 346 1.54 6.70 -34.32
CA PRO A 346 2.80 6.96 -33.61
C PRO A 346 2.58 7.69 -32.28
N THR A 347 1.44 8.36 -32.11
CA THR A 347 1.08 9.08 -30.90
C THR A 347 -0.38 8.86 -30.56
N ASN A 348 -0.67 8.56 -29.29
CA ASN A 348 -2.03 8.42 -28.76
C ASN A 348 -2.16 9.23 -27.47
N THR A 349 -3.40 9.43 -27.02
CA THR A 349 -3.69 10.03 -25.72
C THR A 349 -4.75 9.24 -24.98
N LEU A 350 -4.55 9.03 -23.68
CA LEU A 350 -5.57 8.49 -22.78
C LEU A 350 -5.98 9.55 -21.76
N ARG A 351 -7.22 9.45 -21.28
CA ARG A 351 -7.77 10.30 -20.25
C ARG A 351 -8.56 9.46 -19.25
N THR A 352 -8.29 9.66 -17.97
CA THR A 352 -9.05 9.07 -16.88
C THR A 352 -9.68 10.18 -16.05
N PHE A 353 -10.93 10.04 -15.67
CA PHE A 353 -11.63 10.95 -14.77
C PHE A 353 -12.47 10.17 -13.77
N ARG A 354 -12.31 10.46 -12.48
CA ARG A 354 -13.09 9.84 -11.38
C ARG A 354 -13.44 10.88 -10.34
N VAL A 355 -14.67 10.82 -9.82
CA VAL A 355 -15.16 11.70 -8.75
C VAL A 355 -16.05 10.90 -7.80
N PRO A 356 -15.48 10.18 -6.82
CA PRO A 356 -16.26 9.55 -5.76
C PRO A 356 -16.70 10.59 -4.71
N ALA A 357 -17.85 10.35 -4.11
CA ALA A 357 -18.34 11.11 -2.96
C ALA A 357 -18.91 10.14 -1.92
N ALA A 358 -18.71 10.45 -0.65
CA ALA A 358 -19.22 9.65 0.43
C ALA A 358 -19.74 10.50 1.58
N ARG A 359 -20.61 9.88 2.38
CA ARG A 359 -21.14 10.48 3.60
C ARG A 359 -21.02 9.47 4.73
N ARG A 360 -20.31 9.86 5.80
CA ARG A 360 -20.26 9.11 7.04
C ARG A 360 -21.30 9.67 8.01
N MET A 361 -22.13 8.78 8.53
CA MET A 361 -23.06 9.05 9.63
C MET A 361 -22.72 8.13 10.81
N THR A 362 -22.48 8.69 11.99
CA THR A 362 -22.48 7.94 13.24
C THR A 362 -23.91 7.79 13.71
N ALA A 363 -24.30 6.54 14.00
CA ALA A 363 -25.59 6.20 14.59
C ALA A 363 -25.69 6.72 16.03
#